data_AF-A0A3B3ZJ42-F1
#
_entry.id   AF-A0A3B3ZJ42-F1
#
_cell.length_a   1.000
_cell.length_b   1.000
_cell.length_c   1.000
_cell.angle_alpha   90.00
_cell.angle_beta   90.00
_cell.angle_gamma   90.00
#
_symmetry.space_group_name_H-M   'P 1'
#
loop_
_entity.id
_entity.type
_entity.pdbx_description
1 polymer ?
#
loop_
_entity_poly.entity_id
_entity_poly.type
_entity_poly.pdbx_seq_one_letter_code
_entity_poly.pdbx_strand_id
1 'polypeptide(L)' 'MQYSKLKTLKLGKNSLSILSPKISYLSALAYLDLKGNHFEVLPQDLGYCRALKRSGLIVEETLFETLPSDVRDQMKKCL' A
#
# COMPACT_ATOMS: atom_id res chain seq x y z
N MET A 1 -16.85 -7.60 -1.79
CA MET A 1 -17.18 -7.12 -0.43
C MET A 1 -16.11 -6.13 0.03
N GLN A 2 -16.42 -4.82 0.05
CA GLN A 2 -15.47 -3.77 0.39
C GLN A 2 -16.05 -2.90 1.49
N TYR A 3 -15.55 -3.08 2.72
CA TYR A 3 -16.28 -2.70 3.93
C TYR A 3 -15.69 -1.51 4.67
N SER A 4 -14.51 -1.01 4.28
CA SER A 4 -13.82 0.01 5.04
C SER A 4 -13.81 1.37 4.36
N LYS A 5 -14.29 2.38 5.10
CA LYS A 5 -14.16 3.80 4.75
C LYS A 5 -12.80 4.38 5.19
N LEU A 6 -11.88 3.54 5.67
CA LEU A 6 -10.58 3.98 6.14
C LEU A 6 -9.78 4.59 4.99
N LYS A 7 -9.43 5.87 5.14
CA LYS A 7 -8.65 6.63 4.14
C LYS A 7 -7.17 6.69 4.47
N THR A 8 -6.81 6.51 5.73
CA THR A 8 -5.45 6.70 6.24
C THR A 8 -5.11 5.58 7.19
N LEU A 9 -3.99 4.91 6.94
CA LEU A 9 -3.42 3.90 7.81
C LEU A 9 -1.94 4.22 8.03
N LYS A 10 -1.55 4.47 9.28
CA LYS A 10 -0.18 4.81 9.66
C LYS A 10 0.40 3.69 10.50
N LEU A 11 1.35 2.97 9.93
CA LEU A 11 2.07 1.85 10.56
C LEU A 11 3.59 2.07 10.54
N GLY A 12 4.06 3.28 10.20
CA GLY A 12 5.49 3.58 10.16
C GLY A 12 6.16 3.42 11.54
N LYS A 13 7.47 3.16 11.52
CA LYS A 13 8.33 2.97 12.71
C LYS A 13 7.83 1.87 13.65
N ASN A 14 7.47 0.72 13.08
CA ASN A 14 7.15 -0.49 13.83
C ASN A 14 8.12 -1.61 13.42
N SER A 15 7.92 -2.80 13.98
CA SER A 15 8.71 -3.99 13.64
C SER A 15 7.91 -5.00 12.80
N LEU A 16 7.02 -4.52 11.91
CA LEU A 16 6.22 -5.38 11.06
C LEU A 16 7.07 -5.93 9.91
N SER A 17 6.86 -7.20 9.56
CA SER A 17 7.54 -7.86 8.44
C SER A 17 6.58 -8.30 7.32
N ILE A 18 5.28 -8.38 7.60
CA ILE A 18 4.26 -8.86 6.64
C ILE A 18 3.07 -7.91 6.63
N LEU A 19 2.70 -7.44 5.44
CA LEU A 19 1.44 -6.74 5.23
C LEU A 19 0.40 -7.75 4.76
N SER A 20 -0.71 -7.87 5.49
CA SER A 20 -1.76 -8.83 5.15
C SER A 20 -2.40 -8.51 3.78
N PRO A 21 -2.67 -9.52 2.92
CA PRO A 21 -3.46 -9.37 1.70
C PRO A 21 -4.85 -8.75 1.91
N LYS A 22 -5.38 -8.80 3.14
CA LYS A 22 -6.65 -8.16 3.54
C LYS A 22 -6.62 -6.63 3.39
N ILE A 23 -5.47 -6.01 3.15
CA ILE A 23 -5.37 -4.59 2.78
C ILE A 23 -6.24 -4.25 1.56
N SER A 24 -6.49 -5.22 0.66
CA SER A 24 -7.40 -5.10 -0.49
C SER A 24 -8.84 -4.69 -0.14
N TYR A 25 -9.28 -4.93 1.10
CA TYR A 25 -10.61 -4.55 1.56
C TYR A 25 -10.74 -3.05 1.84
N LEU A 26 -9.63 -2.31 1.84
CA LEU A 26 -9.58 -0.87 2.08
C LEU A 26 -9.56 -0.08 0.75
N SER A 27 -10.60 -0.17 -0.10
CA SER A 27 -10.61 0.60 -1.38
C SER A 27 -10.45 2.09 -1.21
N ALA A 28 -10.98 2.62 -0.12
CA ALA A 28 -10.95 4.05 0.18
C ALA A 28 -9.60 4.51 0.73
N LEU A 29 -8.66 3.59 0.97
CA LEU A 29 -7.34 3.92 1.50
C LEU A 29 -6.60 4.78 0.48
N ALA A 30 -6.31 6.02 0.86
CA ALA A 30 -5.59 6.99 0.06
C ALA A 30 -4.19 7.27 0.61
N TYR A 31 -3.95 6.95 1.89
CA TYR A 31 -2.67 7.13 2.55
C TYR A 31 -2.29 5.89 3.36
N LEU A 32 -1.10 5.37 3.11
CA LEU A 32 -0.52 4.23 3.80
C LEU A 32 0.95 4.52 4.11
N ASP A 33 1.30 4.59 5.39
CA ASP A 33 2.68 4.72 5.83
C ASP A 33 3.17 3.43 6.46
N LEU A 34 4.20 2.83 5.85
CA LEU A 34 4.88 1.62 6.31
C LEU A 34 6.37 1.88 6.54
N LYS A 35 6.85 3.13 6.43
CA LYS A 35 8.29 3.44 6.46
C LYS A 35 8.92 3.09 7.81
N GLY A 36 10.14 2.57 7.80
CA GLY A 36 10.81 2.13 9.03
C GLY A 36 10.18 0.87 9.65
N ASN A 37 9.78 -0.09 8.82
CA ASN A 37 9.44 -1.47 9.20
C ASN A 37 10.45 -2.45 8.57
N HIS A 38 10.22 -3.76 8.75
CA HIS A 38 11.07 -4.85 8.23
C HIS A 38 10.39 -5.63 7.10
N PHE A 39 9.62 -4.95 6.25
CA PHE A 39 9.00 -5.59 5.09
C PHE A 39 10.06 -5.90 4.02
N GLU A 40 10.06 -7.14 3.53
CA GLU A 40 10.87 -7.55 2.38
C GLU A 40 10.10 -7.41 1.06
N VAL A 41 8.79 -7.59 1.11
CA VAL A 41 7.89 -7.52 -0.05
C VAL A 41 6.55 -6.92 0.33
N LEU A 42 5.94 -6.22 -0.61
CA LEU A 42 4.56 -5.76 -0.51
C LEU A 42 3.61 -6.67 -1.29
N PRO A 43 2.42 -6.98 -0.77
CA PRO A 43 1.47 -7.83 -1.47
C PRO A 43 0.92 -7.11 -2.71
N GLN A 44 0.77 -7.85 -3.81
CA GLN A 44 0.12 -7.36 -5.04
C GLN A 44 -1.32 -6.86 -4.77
N ASP A 45 -1.96 -7.35 -3.71
CA ASP A 45 -3.29 -6.94 -3.24
C ASP A 45 -3.42 -5.44 -2.94
N LEU A 46 -2.30 -4.73 -2.74
CA LEU A 46 -2.30 -3.27 -2.68
C LEU A 46 -2.87 -2.62 -3.94
N GLY A 47 -2.82 -3.29 -5.10
CA GLY A 47 -3.49 -2.85 -6.32
C GLY A 47 -5.01 -2.74 -6.18
N TYR A 48 -5.64 -3.42 -5.23
CA TYR A 48 -7.08 -3.28 -4.98
C TYR A 48 -7.45 -2.05 -4.15
N CYS A 49 -6.47 -1.37 -3.55
CA CYS A 49 -6.65 -0.07 -2.87
C CYS A 49 -6.79 1.03 -3.93
N ARG A 50 -7.94 1.12 -4.61
CA ARG A 50 -8.14 1.99 -5.79
C ARG A 50 -7.89 3.48 -5.54
N ALA A 51 -8.06 3.95 -4.30
CA ALA A 51 -7.76 5.32 -3.92
C ALA A 51 -6.27 5.58 -3.58
N LEU A 52 -5.47 4.52 -3.39
CA LEU A 52 -4.07 4.63 -3.02
C LEU A 52 -3.24 4.96 -4.26
N LYS A 53 -2.59 6.12 -4.23
CA LYS A 53 -1.69 6.59 -5.28
C LYS A 53 -0.26 6.56 -4.81
N ARG A 54 0.71 6.66 -5.73
CA ARG A 54 2.13 6.69 -5.39
C ARG A 54 2.49 7.76 -4.35
N SER A 55 1.83 8.92 -4.41
CA SER A 55 2.01 10.02 -3.44
C SER A 55 1.47 9.72 -2.05
N GLY A 56 0.54 8.77 -1.92
CA GLY A 56 -0.05 8.35 -0.65
C GLY A 56 0.62 7.14 -0.02
N LEU A 57 1.51 6.44 -0.73
CA LEU A 57 2.24 5.28 -0.25
C LEU A 57 3.63 5.69 0.24
N ILE A 58 3.83 5.67 1.55
CA ILE A 58 5.09 6.02 2.21
C ILE A 58 5.81 4.72 2.60
N VAL A 59 6.81 4.35 1.81
CA VAL A 59 7.61 3.12 1.95
C VAL A 59 9.06 3.41 1.56
N GLU A 60 9.97 2.49 1.83
CA GLU A 60 11.32 2.54 1.24
C GLU A 60 11.25 2.31 -0.27
N GLU A 61 12.09 2.98 -1.06
CA GLU A 61 12.01 2.92 -2.52
C GLU A 61 12.24 1.50 -3.06
N THR A 62 13.21 0.78 -2.47
CA THR A 62 13.50 -0.61 -2.81
C THR A 62 12.31 -1.53 -2.59
N LEU A 63 11.51 -1.25 -1.57
CA LEU A 63 10.31 -2.00 -1.26
C LEU A 63 9.18 -1.70 -2.23
N PHE A 64 9.05 -0.45 -2.70
CA PHE A 64 8.09 -0.11 -3.76
C PHE A 64 8.35 -0.88 -5.05
N GLU A 65 9.62 -1.09 -5.42
CA GLU A 65 10.02 -1.85 -6.61
C GLU A 65 9.70 -3.35 -6.52
N THR A 66 9.38 -3.88 -5.33
CA THR A 66 8.94 -5.28 -5.17
C THR A 66 7.50 -5.52 -5.65
N LEU A 67 6.69 -4.46 -5.77
CA LEU A 67 5.34 -4.57 -6.31
C LEU A 67 5.38 -4.94 -7.79
N PRO A 68 4.44 -5.76 -8.30
CA PRO A 68 4.33 -6.01 -9.75
C PRO A 68 4.19 -4.71 -10.54
N SER A 69 4.73 -4.68 -11.78
CA SER A 69 4.71 -3.49 -12.66
C SER A 69 3.30 -2.91 -12.82
N ASP A 70 2.30 -3.77 -13.03
CA ASP A 70 0.92 -3.36 -13.24
C ASP A 70 0.35 -2.61 -12.03
N VAL A 71 0.73 -3.02 -10.82
CA VAL A 71 0.33 -2.36 -9.57
C VAL A 71 1.01 -0.99 -9.46
N ARG A 72 2.31 -0.93 -9.74
CA ARG A 72 3.06 0.35 -9.74
C ARG A 72 2.49 1.33 -10.76
N ASP A 73 2.17 0.85 -11.96
CA ASP A 73 1.59 1.65 -13.03
C ASP A 73 0.19 2.15 -12.68
N GLN A 74 -0.64 1.31 -12.08
CA GLN A 74 -1.94 1.74 -11.56
C GLN A 74 -1.82 2.85 -10.51
N MET A 75 -0.83 2.76 -9.60
CA MET A 75 -0.60 3.77 -8.57
C MET A 75 -0.04 5.09 -9.12
N LYS A 76 0.63 5.05 -10.28
CA LYS A 76 1.15 6.23 -10.99
C LYS A 76 0.11 6.93 -11.87
N LYS A 77 -0.99 6.25 -12.23
CA LYS A 77 -2.09 6.88 -12.99
C LYS A 77 -2.77 7.97 -12.15
N CYS A 78 -2.43 9.21 -12.44
CA CYS A 78 -3.28 10.37 -12.17
C CYS A 78 -4.52 10.27 -13.08
N LEU A 79 -5.71 10.45 -12.50
CA LEU A 79 -6.87 10.85 -13.31
C LEU A 79 -6.66 12.30 -13.76
#